data_AF-A0A2G6E1N7-F1
#
_entry.id   AF-A0A2G6E1N7-F1
#
_cell.length_a   1.000
_cell.length_b   1.000
_cell.length_c   1.000
_cell.angle_alpha   90.00
_cell.angle_beta   90.00
_cell.angle_gamma   90.00
#
_symmetry.space_group_name_H-M   'P 1'
#
loop_
_entity.id
_entity.type
_entity.pdbx_description
1 polymer ?
#
loop_
_entity_poly.entity_id
_entity_poly.type
_entity_poly.pdbx_seq_one_letter_code
_entity_poly.pdbx_strand_id
1 'polypeptide(L)'
;MKLLEFLFLAMLSGVAGCNGGVSDPSEDPNFTIIANSDSGFELFNRKVEVFNIPIYAVPSVSNQKLLHAANVMAQYLDNNEDGTVDNPLVIHQMLAANAFMFMWKNESDLNNINPPDNAEGQDLGNDETLPAWHKNGHTGQFDAALEEVWHIITHAGYAKAYPSIFGENTGSALADAMDRARGGQFMEIPDQYPSGAWYTYNDQTCDYSCMVAEYFYWAMSSMLGAQENRLSEIEQEWKLNTKALVQAKDGAIYSLITDAQYKLPTILPDGTYRR
;
A
#
# COMPACT_ATOMS: atom_id res chain seq x y z
N MET A 1 5.46 -1.67 -16.49
CA MET A 1 4.43 -2.57 -17.07
C MET A 1 5.03 -3.91 -17.43
N LYS A 2 5.17 -4.78 -16.41
CA LYS A 2 5.04 -6.24 -16.46
C LYS A 2 5.66 -6.85 -15.19
N LEU A 3 4.81 -7.45 -14.37
CA LEU A 3 4.93 -8.89 -14.15
C LEU A 3 3.73 -9.58 -14.81
N LEU A 4 4.07 -10.26 -15.90
CA LEU A 4 3.24 -11.13 -16.68
C LEU A 4 3.55 -12.54 -16.17
N GLU A 5 2.66 -13.14 -15.39
CA GLU A 5 2.67 -14.60 -15.23
C GLU A 5 1.41 -15.19 -15.86
N PHE A 6 1.66 -16.08 -16.83
CA PHE A 6 0.66 -16.89 -17.50
C PHE A 6 0.12 -17.95 -16.53
N LEU A 7 -1.21 -18.04 -16.38
CA LEU A 7 -1.85 -19.33 -16.14
C LEU A 7 -3.13 -19.45 -16.97
N PHE A 8 -3.13 -20.46 -17.85
CA PHE A 8 -4.26 -20.85 -18.70
C PHE A 8 -5.11 -21.86 -17.90
N LEU A 9 -6.40 -21.61 -17.65
CA LEU A 9 -7.34 -22.71 -17.42
C LEU A 9 -8.81 -22.38 -17.75
N ALA A 10 -9.31 -23.20 -18.69
CA ALA A 10 -10.66 -23.57 -19.09
C ALA A 10 -11.89 -22.92 -18.43
N MET A 11 -12.81 -22.47 -19.30
CA MET A 11 -14.24 -22.31 -19.01
C MET A 11 -14.86 -23.63 -18.54
N LEU A 12 -15.61 -23.57 -17.43
CA LEU A 12 -16.78 -24.41 -17.23
C LEU A 12 -17.93 -23.59 -16.66
N SER A 13 -19.03 -23.59 -17.42
CA SER A 13 -20.34 -23.11 -17.05
C SER A 13 -20.98 -23.95 -15.94
N GLY A 14 -21.60 -23.30 -14.96
CA GLY A 14 -22.48 -23.96 -14.00
C GLY A 14 -23.25 -22.95 -13.14
N VAL A 15 -24.52 -22.74 -13.45
CA VAL A 15 -25.46 -21.94 -12.65
C VAL A 15 -25.98 -22.82 -11.51
N ALA A 16 -25.94 -22.31 -10.27
CA ALA A 16 -26.88 -22.70 -9.21
C ALA A 16 -26.88 -21.60 -8.13
N GLY A 17 -28.05 -20.98 -7.94
CA GLY A 17 -28.26 -19.95 -6.93
C GLY A 17 -28.45 -20.52 -5.53
N CYS A 18 -28.01 -19.76 -4.54
CA CYS A 18 -28.44 -19.85 -3.16
C CYS A 18 -28.65 -18.43 -2.62
N ASN A 19 -29.90 -18.15 -2.22
CA ASN A 19 -30.31 -16.94 -1.53
C ASN A 19 -29.68 -16.91 -0.13
N GLY A 20 -28.65 -16.09 0.04
CA GLY A 20 -28.24 -15.51 1.32
C GLY A 20 -28.23 -14.00 1.15
N GLY A 21 -28.80 -13.25 2.10
CA GLY A 21 -28.79 -11.79 2.05
C GLY A 21 -27.36 -11.27 2.06
N VAL A 22 -26.84 -10.96 0.87
CA VAL A 22 -25.60 -10.20 0.68
C VAL A 22 -26.04 -8.75 0.69
N SER A 23 -25.57 -7.99 1.69
CA SER A 23 -25.65 -6.54 1.66
C SER A 23 -25.07 -6.05 0.34
N ASP A 24 -25.79 -5.16 -0.35
CA ASP A 24 -25.36 -4.61 -1.63
C ASP A 24 -23.93 -4.05 -1.47
N PRO A 25 -22.93 -4.48 -2.27
CA PRO A 25 -21.55 -3.98 -2.18
C PRO A 25 -21.40 -2.50 -2.54
N SER A 26 -22.50 -1.76 -2.70
CA SER A 26 -22.58 -0.31 -2.82
C SER A 26 -22.87 0.42 -1.51
N GLU A 27 -23.18 -0.27 -0.42
CA GLU A 27 -23.41 0.35 0.90
C GLU A 27 -22.31 -0.04 1.89
N ASP A 28 -21.37 0.90 2.12
CA ASP A 28 -20.38 0.81 3.19
C ASP A 28 -20.85 1.65 4.39
N PRO A 29 -20.71 1.18 5.64
CA PRO A 29 -21.21 1.88 6.81
C PRO A 29 -20.44 3.17 7.15
N ASN A 30 -19.19 3.31 6.68
CA ASN A 30 -18.32 4.43 7.02
C ASN A 30 -18.13 5.39 5.85
N PHE A 31 -18.14 4.87 4.62
CA PHE A 31 -17.77 5.60 3.43
C PHE A 31 -18.90 5.70 2.42
N THR A 32 -19.07 6.90 1.85
CA THR A 32 -20.01 7.15 0.76
C THR A 32 -19.23 7.49 -0.50
N ILE A 33 -19.54 6.80 -1.60
CA ILE A 33 -19.03 7.18 -2.91
C ILE A 33 -19.81 8.39 -3.40
N ILE A 34 -19.11 9.47 -3.71
CA ILE A 34 -19.69 10.72 -4.22
C ILE A 34 -19.22 11.00 -5.63
N ALA A 35 -20.03 11.70 -6.41
CA ALA A 35 -19.62 12.20 -7.73
C ALA A 35 -18.42 13.15 -7.58
N ASN A 36 -17.46 13.04 -8.49
CA ASN A 36 -16.30 13.92 -8.50
C ASN A 36 -16.55 15.14 -9.40
N SER A 37 -16.13 16.30 -8.93
CA SER A 37 -16.13 17.56 -9.68
C SER A 37 -14.86 18.38 -9.44
N ASP A 38 -13.81 17.75 -8.90
CA ASP A 38 -12.58 18.43 -8.50
C ASP A 38 -11.74 18.78 -9.72
N SER A 39 -11.23 20.01 -9.75
CA SER A 39 -10.41 20.50 -10.86
C SER A 39 -9.06 19.79 -10.88
N GLY A 40 -8.61 19.38 -12.07
CA GLY A 40 -7.39 18.58 -12.27
C GLY A 40 -7.60 17.06 -12.10
N PHE A 41 -8.82 16.64 -11.76
CA PHE A 41 -9.21 15.24 -11.54
C PHE A 41 -10.38 14.81 -12.44
N GLU A 42 -10.62 15.51 -13.55
CA GLU A 42 -11.82 15.35 -14.39
C GLU A 42 -11.96 13.98 -15.05
N LEU A 43 -10.86 13.20 -15.12
CA LEU A 43 -10.89 11.82 -15.63
C LEU A 43 -11.57 10.84 -14.69
N PHE A 44 -11.68 11.19 -13.41
CA PHE A 44 -12.31 10.35 -12.40
C PHE A 44 -13.75 10.83 -12.19
N ASN A 45 -14.72 9.91 -12.31
CA ASN A 45 -16.13 10.28 -12.23
C ASN A 45 -16.65 10.34 -10.79
N ARG A 46 -15.93 9.73 -9.85
CA ARG A 46 -16.33 9.61 -8.45
C ARG A 46 -15.12 9.43 -7.54
N LYS A 47 -15.36 9.65 -6.25
CA LYS A 47 -14.36 9.50 -5.19
C LYS A 47 -14.98 9.06 -3.87
N VAL A 48 -14.12 8.63 -2.97
CA VAL A 48 -14.38 8.48 -1.53
C VAL A 48 -13.38 9.34 -0.78
N GLU A 49 -13.76 9.94 0.36
CA GLU A 49 -12.85 10.70 1.21
C GLU A 49 -12.59 9.95 2.51
N VAL A 50 -11.31 9.75 2.83
CA VAL A 50 -10.84 9.11 4.08
C VAL A 50 -10.04 10.14 4.85
N PHE A 51 -10.56 10.63 5.98
CA PHE A 51 -9.92 11.70 6.75
C PHE A 51 -9.48 12.90 5.88
N ASN A 52 -10.33 13.31 4.93
CA ASN A 52 -10.08 14.37 3.95
C ASN A 52 -9.00 14.06 2.88
N ILE A 53 -8.54 12.82 2.77
CA ILE A 53 -7.72 12.34 1.66
C ILE A 53 -8.66 11.71 0.61
N PRO A 54 -8.71 12.23 -0.63
CA PRO A 54 -9.56 11.67 -1.67
C PRO A 54 -8.92 10.42 -2.33
N ILE A 55 -9.75 9.40 -2.54
CA ILE A 55 -9.46 8.25 -3.41
C ILE A 55 -10.38 8.36 -4.62
N TYR A 56 -9.82 8.73 -5.76
CA TYR A 56 -10.55 8.89 -7.01
C TYR A 56 -10.67 7.56 -7.77
N ALA A 57 -11.68 7.42 -8.62
CA ALA A 57 -11.83 6.22 -9.46
C ALA A 57 -12.33 6.56 -10.87
N VAL A 58 -11.74 5.89 -11.87
CA VAL A 58 -12.30 5.88 -13.22
C VAL A 58 -13.63 5.10 -13.26
N PRO A 59 -14.52 5.34 -14.24
CA PRO A 59 -15.84 4.70 -14.29
C PRO A 59 -15.83 3.16 -14.24
N SER A 60 -14.77 2.53 -14.75
CA SER A 60 -14.63 1.08 -14.90
C SER A 60 -14.09 0.37 -13.66
N VAL A 61 -13.59 1.10 -12.66
CA VAL A 61 -13.28 0.54 -11.33
C VAL A 61 -14.60 0.13 -10.68
N SER A 62 -14.62 -0.95 -9.92
CA SER A 62 -15.82 -1.35 -9.18
C SER A 62 -15.93 -0.65 -7.83
N ASN A 63 -17.15 -0.34 -7.40
CA ASN A 63 -17.41 0.33 -6.12
C ASN A 63 -16.86 -0.45 -4.93
N GLN A 64 -16.97 -1.79 -4.95
CA GLN A 64 -16.42 -2.65 -3.90
C GLN A 64 -14.91 -2.45 -3.71
N LYS A 65 -14.16 -2.30 -4.81
CA LYS A 65 -12.70 -2.14 -4.76
C LYS A 65 -12.31 -0.74 -4.28
N LEU A 66 -13.06 0.28 -4.71
CA LEU A 66 -12.91 1.64 -4.21
C LEU A 66 -13.16 1.74 -2.69
N LEU A 67 -14.25 1.13 -2.21
CA LEU A 67 -14.57 1.09 -0.80
C LEU A 67 -13.54 0.27 -0.02
N HIS A 68 -13.03 -0.83 -0.57
CA HIS A 68 -11.96 -1.60 0.05
C HIS A 68 -10.69 -0.78 0.26
N ALA A 69 -10.22 -0.07 -0.76
CA ALA A 69 -9.06 0.83 -0.63
C ALA A 69 -9.29 1.92 0.43
N ALA A 70 -10.51 2.48 0.50
CA ALA A 70 -10.87 3.46 1.52
C ALA A 70 -10.81 2.89 2.94
N ASN A 71 -11.34 1.69 3.15
CA ASN A 71 -11.27 1.01 4.45
C ASN A 71 -9.83 0.64 4.84
N VAL A 72 -9.01 0.17 3.89
CA VAL A 72 -7.59 -0.13 4.14
C VAL A 72 -6.84 1.15 4.57
N MET A 73 -7.09 2.28 3.89
CA MET A 73 -6.48 3.57 4.28
C MET A 73 -6.92 3.99 5.68
N ALA A 74 -8.21 3.86 5.99
CA ALA A 74 -8.74 4.19 7.30
C ALA A 74 -8.08 3.35 8.40
N GLN A 75 -7.96 2.03 8.20
CA GLN A 75 -7.32 1.11 9.16
C GLN A 75 -5.81 1.31 9.29
N TYR A 76 -5.13 1.89 8.29
CA TYR A 76 -3.73 2.28 8.45
C TYR A 76 -3.57 3.58 9.24
N LEU A 77 -4.47 4.56 9.05
CA LEU A 77 -4.39 5.86 9.71
C LEU A 77 -5.00 5.86 11.13
N ASP A 78 -6.00 5.03 11.34
CA ASP A 78 -6.71 4.79 12.61
C ASP A 78 -6.78 3.27 12.81
N ASN A 79 -5.68 2.70 13.31
CA ASN A 79 -5.48 1.26 13.42
C ASN A 79 -6.24 0.64 14.60
N ASN A 80 -6.69 1.47 15.54
CA ASN A 80 -7.54 1.04 16.65
C ASN A 80 -9.05 1.14 16.32
N GLU A 81 -9.38 1.76 15.18
CA GLU A 81 -10.73 1.96 14.64
C GLU A 81 -11.67 2.77 15.55
N ASP A 82 -11.15 3.73 16.32
CA ASP A 82 -11.95 4.57 17.24
C ASP A 82 -12.57 5.82 16.58
N GLY A 83 -12.28 6.04 15.30
CA GLY A 83 -12.73 7.20 14.53
C GLY A 83 -11.73 8.37 14.53
N THR A 84 -10.57 8.22 15.18
CA THR A 84 -9.54 9.24 15.31
C THR A 84 -8.22 8.74 14.74
N VAL A 85 -7.60 9.53 13.85
CA VAL A 85 -6.27 9.22 13.33
C VAL A 85 -5.25 9.08 14.46
N ASP A 86 -4.51 7.97 14.48
CA ASP A 86 -3.55 7.60 15.52
C ASP A 86 -2.33 8.54 15.56
N ASN A 87 -1.91 9.04 14.39
CA ASN A 87 -0.78 9.98 14.25
C ASN A 87 -1.22 11.31 13.61
N PRO A 88 -1.64 12.31 14.40
CA PRO A 88 -2.09 13.60 13.89
C PRO A 88 -1.06 14.36 13.04
N LEU A 89 0.25 14.17 13.30
CA LEU A 89 1.29 14.83 12.52
C LEU A 89 1.38 14.24 11.10
N VAL A 90 1.20 12.92 10.96
CA VAL A 90 1.23 12.23 9.66
C VAL A 90 0.07 12.71 8.79
N ILE A 91 -1.17 12.68 9.28
CA ILE A 91 -2.32 13.16 8.49
C ILE A 91 -2.21 14.65 8.16
N HIS A 92 -1.68 15.48 9.06
CA HIS A 92 -1.45 16.89 8.78
C HIS A 92 -0.48 17.08 7.59
N GLN A 93 0.58 16.27 7.51
CA GLN A 93 1.52 16.34 6.39
C GLN A 93 0.91 15.83 5.09
N MET A 94 0.14 14.74 5.13
CA MET A 94 -0.59 14.24 3.95
C MET A 94 -1.52 15.32 3.39
N LEU A 95 -2.28 16.00 4.25
CA LEU A 95 -3.16 17.11 3.83
C LEU A 95 -2.37 18.30 3.29
N ALA A 96 -1.24 18.66 3.91
CA ALA A 96 -0.38 19.74 3.42
C ALA A 96 0.27 19.42 2.06
N ALA A 97 0.51 18.15 1.77
CA ALA A 97 1.01 17.65 0.49
C ALA A 97 -0.07 17.51 -0.59
N ASN A 98 -1.34 17.83 -0.26
CA ASN A 98 -2.51 17.53 -1.09
C ASN A 98 -2.50 16.05 -1.53
N ALA A 99 -2.20 15.14 -0.60
CA ALA A 99 -2.11 13.71 -0.87
C ALA A 99 -3.43 13.17 -1.43
N PHE A 100 -3.35 12.26 -2.39
CA PHE A 100 -4.50 11.57 -2.95
C PHE A 100 -4.14 10.17 -3.43
N MET A 101 -5.16 9.34 -3.64
CA MET A 101 -5.02 8.12 -4.43
C MET A 101 -5.95 8.15 -5.63
N PHE A 102 -5.64 7.36 -6.64
CA PHE A 102 -6.57 7.14 -7.73
C PHE A 102 -6.54 5.70 -8.22
N MET A 103 -7.71 5.20 -8.61
CA MET A 103 -7.87 3.85 -9.08
C MET A 103 -8.13 3.79 -10.58
N TRP A 104 -7.47 2.85 -11.24
CA TRP A 104 -7.57 2.59 -12.67
C TRP A 104 -8.04 1.16 -12.96
N LYS A 105 -8.49 0.89 -14.19
CA LYS A 105 -8.88 -0.47 -14.61
C LYS A 105 -7.93 -1.04 -15.64
N ASN A 106 -7.46 -0.22 -16.57
CA ASN A 106 -6.45 -0.59 -17.55
C ASN A 106 -5.26 0.37 -17.43
N GLU A 107 -4.04 -0.10 -17.69
CA GLU A 107 -2.84 0.76 -17.67
C GLU A 107 -2.97 1.94 -18.66
N SER A 108 -3.76 1.80 -19.73
CA SER A 108 -4.04 2.92 -20.64
C SER A 108 -4.81 4.08 -20.01
N ASP A 109 -5.53 3.83 -18.91
CA ASP A 109 -6.21 4.88 -18.15
C ASP A 109 -5.18 5.86 -17.55
N LEU A 110 -3.97 5.38 -17.24
CA LEU A 110 -2.87 6.18 -16.69
C LEU A 110 -2.31 7.22 -17.66
N ASN A 111 -2.40 6.96 -18.97
CA ASN A 111 -1.76 7.79 -20.00
C ASN A 111 -2.20 9.27 -20.01
N ASN A 112 -3.40 9.55 -19.51
CA ASN A 112 -3.98 10.90 -19.52
C ASN A 112 -4.10 11.50 -18.12
N ILE A 113 -3.71 10.76 -17.08
CA ILE A 113 -3.78 11.23 -15.70
C ILE A 113 -2.69 12.28 -15.51
N ASN A 114 -3.13 13.52 -15.27
CA ASN A 114 -2.25 14.66 -15.08
C ASN A 114 -2.72 15.43 -13.83
N PRO A 115 -2.42 14.90 -12.64
CA PRO A 115 -2.79 15.55 -11.39
C PRO A 115 -2.06 16.90 -11.24
N PRO A 116 -2.53 17.80 -10.36
CA PRO A 116 -1.86 19.06 -10.11
C PRO A 116 -0.41 18.87 -9.64
N ASP A 117 0.53 19.71 -10.12
CA ASP A 117 1.95 19.65 -9.76
C ASP A 117 2.24 19.76 -8.25
N ASN A 118 1.29 20.31 -7.47
CA ASN A 118 1.38 20.51 -6.03
C ASN A 118 0.65 19.43 -5.21
N ALA A 119 0.40 18.26 -5.81
CA ALA A 119 -0.27 17.13 -5.18
C ALA A 119 0.56 15.85 -5.30
N GLU A 120 0.56 15.05 -4.24
CA GLU A 120 1.26 13.76 -4.20
C GLU A 120 0.24 12.63 -4.34
N GLY A 121 0.45 11.78 -5.35
CA GLY A 121 -0.51 10.76 -5.75
C GLY A 121 0.07 9.36 -5.73
N GLN A 122 -0.77 8.38 -5.42
CA GLN A 122 -0.48 6.96 -5.61
C GLN A 122 -1.60 6.30 -6.41
N ASP A 123 -1.23 5.42 -7.34
CA ASP A 123 -2.19 4.67 -8.13
C ASP A 123 -2.50 3.29 -7.54
N LEU A 124 -3.66 2.74 -7.88
CA LEU A 124 -4.05 1.39 -7.48
C LEU A 124 -4.98 0.75 -8.52
N GLY A 125 -4.58 -0.39 -9.06
CA GLY A 125 -5.35 -1.13 -10.05
C GLY A 125 -6.58 -1.83 -9.47
N ASN A 126 -7.68 -1.80 -10.20
CA ASN A 126 -8.92 -2.49 -9.81
C ASN A 126 -8.75 -4.01 -9.64
N ASP A 127 -7.93 -4.63 -10.47
CA ASP A 127 -7.79 -6.10 -10.53
C ASP A 127 -6.74 -6.65 -9.56
N GLU A 128 -5.83 -5.80 -9.08
CA GLU A 128 -4.86 -6.11 -8.02
C GLU A 128 -5.35 -5.75 -6.62
N THR A 129 -6.38 -4.91 -6.51
CA THR A 129 -7.14 -4.74 -5.26
C THR A 129 -7.94 -6.01 -5.01
N LEU A 130 -7.72 -6.76 -3.94
CA LEU A 130 -8.30 -8.11 -3.73
C LEU A 130 -8.89 -8.30 -2.31
N PRO A 131 -10.11 -7.79 -2.03
CA PRO A 131 -10.77 -7.94 -0.73
C PRO A 131 -11.00 -9.40 -0.29
N ALA A 132 -11.07 -10.33 -1.26
CA ALA A 132 -11.28 -11.75 -0.99
C ALA A 132 -10.05 -12.42 -0.35
N TRP A 133 -8.86 -11.85 -0.53
CA TRP A 133 -7.61 -12.36 0.06
C TRP A 133 -7.66 -12.38 1.59
N HIS A 134 -8.27 -11.36 2.20
CA HIS A 134 -8.50 -11.29 3.66
C HIS A 134 -9.42 -12.39 4.20
N LYS A 135 -10.25 -12.97 3.34
CA LYS A 135 -11.24 -14.00 3.72
C LYS A 135 -10.79 -15.43 3.39
N ASN A 136 -9.76 -15.58 2.56
CA ASN A 136 -9.28 -16.89 2.09
C ASN A 136 -8.03 -17.38 2.85
N GLY A 137 -7.78 -16.81 4.03
CA GLY A 137 -6.62 -17.15 4.85
C GLY A 137 -5.30 -16.58 4.30
N HIS A 138 -5.35 -15.46 3.57
CA HIS A 138 -4.17 -14.79 3.02
C HIS A 138 -3.40 -15.68 2.02
N THR A 139 -4.13 -16.28 1.08
CA THR A 139 -3.56 -17.18 0.06
C THR A 139 -3.96 -16.78 -1.36
N GLY A 140 -3.17 -17.20 -2.34
CA GLY A 140 -3.36 -16.79 -3.74
C GLY A 140 -2.82 -15.38 -4.00
N GLN A 141 -3.35 -14.73 -5.04
CA GLN A 141 -2.88 -13.40 -5.44
C GLN A 141 -3.06 -12.40 -4.29
N PHE A 142 -1.99 -11.68 -3.98
CA PHE A 142 -1.92 -10.70 -2.90
C PHE A 142 -2.76 -9.46 -3.20
N ASP A 143 -3.34 -8.89 -2.14
CA ASP A 143 -4.08 -7.64 -2.21
C ASP A 143 -3.12 -6.44 -2.24
N ALA A 144 -2.89 -5.90 -3.44
CA ALA A 144 -1.99 -4.76 -3.65
C ALA A 144 -2.47 -3.48 -2.92
N ALA A 145 -3.74 -3.41 -2.49
CA ALA A 145 -4.21 -2.27 -1.70
C ALA A 145 -3.42 -2.11 -0.38
N LEU A 146 -2.87 -3.19 0.19
CA LEU A 146 -2.01 -3.10 1.38
C LEU A 146 -0.69 -2.37 1.10
N GLU A 147 -0.19 -2.46 -0.13
CA GLU A 147 1.07 -1.85 -0.55
C GLU A 147 0.85 -0.41 -0.99
N GLU A 148 -0.04 -0.19 -1.95
CA GLU A 148 -0.23 1.14 -2.55
C GLU A 148 -0.79 2.14 -1.55
N VAL A 149 -1.73 1.71 -0.70
CA VAL A 149 -2.23 2.60 0.36
C VAL A 149 -1.14 2.91 1.39
N TRP A 150 -0.25 1.95 1.67
CA TRP A 150 0.87 2.17 2.57
C TRP A 150 1.85 3.20 2.00
N HIS A 151 2.20 3.07 0.71
CA HIS A 151 3.12 3.98 0.01
C HIS A 151 2.70 5.44 0.12
N ILE A 152 1.44 5.79 -0.14
CA ILE A 152 1.00 7.19 -0.03
C ILE A 152 1.04 7.70 1.42
N ILE A 153 0.70 6.86 2.40
CA ILE A 153 0.75 7.23 3.83
C ILE A 153 2.19 7.47 4.27
N THR A 154 3.14 6.67 3.79
CA THR A 154 4.54 6.83 4.15
C THR A 154 5.20 7.99 3.42
N HIS A 155 4.97 8.12 2.12
CA HIS A 155 5.60 9.14 1.29
C HIS A 155 5.07 10.55 1.63
N ALA A 156 3.75 10.74 1.60
CA ALA A 156 3.15 12.04 1.85
C ALA A 156 2.99 12.34 3.36
N GLY A 157 3.03 11.32 4.21
CA GLY A 157 2.83 11.43 5.65
C GLY A 157 4.13 11.27 6.44
N TYR A 158 4.56 10.03 6.68
CA TYR A 158 5.69 9.73 7.58
C TYR A 158 7.01 10.38 7.16
N ALA A 159 7.37 10.35 5.87
CA ALA A 159 8.61 10.92 5.37
C ALA A 159 8.67 12.44 5.59
N LYS A 160 7.53 13.14 5.51
CA LYS A 160 7.43 14.58 5.78
C LYS A 160 7.29 14.92 7.27
N ALA A 161 6.62 14.06 8.03
CA ALA A 161 6.42 14.24 9.46
C ALA A 161 7.72 14.03 10.25
N TYR A 162 8.54 13.07 9.82
CA TYR A 162 9.76 12.66 10.51
C TYR A 162 10.91 12.48 9.50
N PRO A 163 11.39 13.55 8.84
CA PRO A 163 12.33 13.44 7.72
C PRO A 163 13.67 12.79 8.09
N SER A 164 14.16 12.96 9.32
CA SER A 164 15.38 12.30 9.77
C SER A 164 15.18 10.81 10.11
N ILE A 165 13.93 10.34 10.20
CA ILE A 165 13.60 8.97 10.60
C ILE A 165 13.08 8.18 9.40
N PHE A 166 11.98 8.63 8.79
CA PHE A 166 11.30 7.96 7.67
C PHE A 166 11.49 8.66 6.33
N GLY A 167 12.37 9.66 6.24
CA GLY A 167 12.70 10.27 4.96
C GLY A 167 13.26 9.25 3.98
N GLU A 168 12.97 9.43 2.69
CA GLU A 168 13.40 8.50 1.63
C GLU A 168 14.75 8.89 1.01
N ASN A 169 15.51 9.72 1.71
CA ASN A 169 16.83 10.18 1.30
C ASN A 169 17.93 9.61 2.20
N THR A 170 19.16 9.60 1.68
CA THR A 170 20.34 9.20 2.45
C THR A 170 20.45 9.97 3.76
N GLY A 171 20.85 9.28 4.83
CA GLY A 171 21.00 9.83 6.17
C GLY A 171 19.73 9.86 7.02
N SER A 172 18.58 9.41 6.50
CA SER A 172 17.45 9.05 7.36
C SER A 172 17.70 7.70 8.03
N ALA A 173 17.08 7.46 9.19
CA ALA A 173 17.22 6.18 9.89
C ALA A 173 16.68 4.99 9.06
N LEU A 174 15.61 5.21 8.28
CA LEU A 174 15.01 4.21 7.39
C LEU A 174 15.93 3.87 6.21
N ALA A 175 16.51 4.88 5.56
CA ALA A 175 17.47 4.69 4.47
C ALA A 175 18.75 3.99 4.96
N ASP A 176 19.26 4.38 6.12
CA ASP A 176 20.42 3.72 6.74
C ASP A 176 20.13 2.25 7.12
N ALA A 177 18.89 1.93 7.48
CA ALA A 177 18.46 0.55 7.73
C ALA A 177 18.38 -0.26 6.42
N MET A 178 17.80 0.33 5.37
CA MET A 178 17.77 -0.26 4.03
C MET A 178 19.18 -0.56 3.49
N ASP A 179 20.11 0.39 3.61
CA ASP A 179 21.50 0.22 3.14
C ASP A 179 22.17 -0.98 3.82
N ARG A 180 21.89 -1.21 5.12
CA ARG A 180 22.37 -2.42 5.83
C ARG A 180 21.71 -3.69 5.27
N ALA A 181 20.42 -3.65 4.97
CA ALA A 181 19.68 -4.77 4.42
C ALA A 181 20.16 -5.22 3.04
N ARG A 182 20.66 -4.26 2.26
CA ARG A 182 21.25 -4.46 0.93
C ARG A 182 22.74 -4.80 0.99
N GLY A 183 23.38 -4.69 2.17
CA GLY A 183 24.81 -4.93 2.36
C GLY A 183 25.72 -3.76 1.93
N GLY A 184 25.15 -2.57 1.74
CA GLY A 184 25.85 -1.35 1.32
C GLY A 184 24.87 -0.28 0.84
N GLN A 185 25.37 0.95 0.66
CA GLN A 185 24.61 2.04 0.05
C GLN A 185 24.75 1.98 -1.47
N PHE A 186 23.61 1.86 -2.16
CA PHE A 186 23.54 1.78 -3.61
C PHE A 186 22.47 2.75 -4.11
N MET A 187 22.90 3.87 -4.71
CA MET A 187 22.00 4.89 -5.26
C MET A 187 21.23 4.41 -6.48
N GLU A 188 21.83 3.51 -7.25
CA GLU A 188 21.25 2.81 -8.39
C GLU A 188 21.25 1.30 -8.09
N ILE A 189 20.44 0.53 -8.81
CA ILE A 189 20.39 -0.93 -8.66
C ILE A 189 21.70 -1.54 -9.19
N PRO A 190 22.51 -2.23 -8.36
CA PRO A 190 23.75 -2.85 -8.80
C PRO A 190 23.46 -4.10 -9.63
N ASP A 191 24.42 -4.50 -10.48
CA ASP A 191 24.37 -5.78 -11.22
C ASP A 191 24.18 -6.98 -10.28
N GLN A 192 24.80 -6.92 -9.09
CA GLN A 192 24.70 -7.94 -8.05
C GLN A 192 24.77 -7.32 -6.66
N TYR A 193 23.82 -7.68 -5.82
CA TYR A 193 23.89 -7.40 -4.39
C TYR A 193 24.82 -8.38 -3.67
N PRO A 194 25.45 -7.98 -2.54
CA PRO A 194 26.15 -8.89 -1.65
C PRO A 194 25.28 -10.11 -1.26
N SER A 195 25.88 -11.30 -1.20
CA SER A 195 25.16 -12.55 -0.88
C SER A 195 24.46 -12.55 0.48
N GLY A 196 24.94 -11.70 1.40
CA GLY A 196 24.35 -11.50 2.73
C GLY A 196 23.14 -10.58 2.76
N ALA A 197 22.76 -9.95 1.65
CA ALA A 197 21.59 -9.08 1.55
C ALA A 197 20.29 -9.87 1.76
N TRP A 198 19.36 -9.25 2.48
CA TRP A 198 18.00 -9.76 2.68
C TRP A 198 16.92 -8.86 2.09
N TYR A 199 17.32 -7.69 1.62
CA TYR A 199 16.54 -6.84 0.73
C TYR A 199 17.35 -6.60 -0.56
N THR A 200 16.72 -6.88 -1.69
CA THR A 200 17.24 -6.65 -3.04
C THR A 200 16.09 -6.15 -3.91
N TYR A 201 16.41 -5.45 -5.00
CA TYR A 201 15.41 -4.88 -5.89
C TYR A 201 15.90 -4.91 -7.32
N ASN A 202 15.02 -5.13 -8.29
CA ASN A 202 15.39 -5.40 -9.69
C ASN A 202 14.74 -4.44 -10.71
N ASP A 203 13.77 -3.62 -10.31
CA ASP A 203 13.13 -2.67 -11.22
C ASP A 203 14.02 -1.44 -11.47
N GLN A 204 14.66 -1.41 -12.62
CA GLN A 204 15.57 -0.35 -13.05
C GLN A 204 14.92 1.04 -13.21
N THR A 205 13.59 1.13 -13.11
CA THR A 205 12.89 2.43 -13.08
C THR A 205 12.82 3.06 -11.69
N CYS A 206 13.11 2.28 -10.65
CA CYS A 206 13.08 2.70 -9.25
C CYS A 206 14.41 3.35 -8.85
N ASP A 207 14.33 4.58 -8.33
CA ASP A 207 15.47 5.29 -7.77
C ASP A 207 15.69 4.95 -6.29
N TYR A 208 16.66 5.61 -5.65
CA TYR A 208 16.95 5.39 -4.23
C TYR A 208 15.74 5.66 -3.32
N SER A 209 14.94 6.69 -3.61
CA SER A 209 13.77 7.05 -2.82
C SER A 209 12.73 5.93 -2.87
N CYS A 210 12.44 5.47 -4.08
CA CYS A 210 11.56 4.34 -4.33
C CYS A 210 12.04 3.08 -3.59
N MET A 211 13.33 2.74 -3.65
CA MET A 211 13.87 1.58 -2.91
C MET A 211 13.70 1.70 -1.39
N VAL A 212 13.76 2.91 -0.84
CA VAL A 212 13.52 3.14 0.60
C VAL A 212 12.04 2.93 0.95
N ALA A 213 11.12 3.41 0.12
CA ALA A 213 9.68 3.20 0.29
C ALA A 213 9.33 1.69 0.23
N GLU A 214 9.86 0.99 -0.76
CA GLU A 214 9.71 -0.46 -0.94
C GLU A 214 10.25 -1.25 0.25
N TYR A 215 11.44 -0.91 0.75
CA TYR A 215 11.98 -1.53 1.97
C TYR A 215 11.05 -1.34 3.17
N PHE A 216 10.45 -0.15 3.31
CA PHE A 216 9.53 0.12 4.40
C PHE A 216 8.24 -0.71 4.27
N TYR A 217 7.69 -0.82 3.06
CA TYR A 217 6.57 -1.70 2.75
C TYR A 217 6.88 -3.16 3.11
N TRP A 218 8.00 -3.71 2.64
CA TRP A 218 8.37 -5.11 2.89
C TRP A 218 8.49 -5.41 4.38
N ALA A 219 9.12 -4.51 5.13
CA ALA A 219 9.25 -4.63 6.57
C ALA A 219 7.91 -4.52 7.28
N MET A 220 7.09 -3.50 6.95
CA MET A 220 5.80 -3.27 7.60
C MET A 220 4.83 -4.43 7.35
N SER A 221 4.64 -4.82 6.09
CA SER A 221 3.74 -5.92 5.71
C SER A 221 4.15 -7.25 6.35
N SER A 222 5.46 -7.52 6.47
CA SER A 222 5.98 -8.70 7.20
C SER A 222 5.76 -8.62 8.71
N MET A 223 5.90 -7.43 9.30
CA MET A 223 5.64 -7.18 10.72
C MET A 223 4.16 -7.35 11.10
N LEU A 224 3.26 -7.06 10.17
CA LEU A 224 1.81 -7.23 10.31
C LEU A 224 1.31 -8.64 9.93
N GLY A 225 2.17 -9.50 9.39
CA GLY A 225 1.85 -10.88 9.03
C GLY A 225 1.27 -11.07 7.62
N ALA A 226 1.27 -10.04 6.78
CA ALA A 226 0.72 -10.13 5.42
C ALA A 226 1.55 -11.02 4.48
N GLN A 227 2.84 -11.21 4.78
CA GLN A 227 3.79 -11.95 3.93
C GLN A 227 4.02 -13.40 4.36
N GLU A 228 3.35 -13.90 5.40
CA GLU A 228 3.65 -15.21 6.03
C GLU A 228 3.58 -16.40 5.04
N ASN A 229 2.66 -16.35 4.08
CA ASN A 229 2.42 -17.43 3.11
C ASN A 229 3.13 -17.22 1.76
N ARG A 230 3.92 -16.16 1.60
CA ARG A 230 4.39 -15.68 0.29
C ARG A 230 5.89 -15.78 0.05
N LEU A 231 6.65 -16.44 0.93
CA LEU A 231 8.11 -16.44 0.83
C LEU A 231 8.61 -16.87 -0.56
N SER A 232 8.03 -17.91 -1.16
CA SER A 232 8.41 -18.37 -2.49
C SER A 232 8.13 -17.39 -3.63
N GLU A 233 7.24 -16.41 -3.41
CA GLU A 233 6.90 -15.36 -4.37
C GLU A 233 7.78 -14.13 -4.24
N ILE A 234 8.36 -13.89 -3.05
CA ILE A 234 9.02 -12.62 -2.71
C ILE A 234 10.50 -12.78 -2.34
N GLU A 235 11.02 -14.00 -2.11
CA GLU A 235 12.37 -14.21 -1.56
C GLU A 235 13.52 -13.71 -2.44
N GLN A 236 13.26 -13.50 -3.74
CA GLN A 236 14.19 -12.85 -4.67
C GLN A 236 14.42 -11.37 -4.37
N GLU A 237 13.52 -10.72 -3.62
CA GLU A 237 13.57 -9.32 -3.21
C GLU A 237 13.61 -9.17 -1.69
N TRP A 238 12.80 -9.91 -0.95
CA TRP A 238 12.69 -9.81 0.50
C TRP A 238 12.67 -11.18 1.19
N LYS A 239 13.65 -11.43 2.06
CA LYS A 239 13.83 -12.74 2.73
C LYS A 239 13.18 -12.84 4.12
N LEU A 240 12.62 -11.75 4.66
CA LEU A 240 12.16 -11.68 6.05
C LEU A 240 10.64 -11.60 6.14
N ASN A 241 9.94 -12.56 5.53
CA ASN A 241 8.48 -12.54 5.34
C ASN A 241 7.62 -12.68 6.62
N THR A 242 8.24 -12.64 7.83
CA THR A 242 7.53 -12.72 9.11
C THR A 242 8.13 -11.75 10.13
N LYS A 243 7.31 -11.30 11.08
CA LYS A 243 7.75 -10.49 12.23
C LYS A 243 8.96 -11.09 12.97
N ALA A 244 8.97 -12.41 13.16
CA ALA A 244 10.06 -13.09 13.85
C ALA A 244 11.39 -13.00 13.07
N LEU A 245 11.34 -13.12 11.73
CA LEU A 245 12.52 -12.97 10.88
C LEU A 245 13.02 -11.53 10.86
N VAL A 246 12.11 -10.55 10.77
CA VAL A 246 12.46 -9.11 10.87
C VAL A 246 13.15 -8.83 12.20
N GLN A 247 12.56 -9.24 13.32
CA GLN A 247 13.13 -9.05 14.65
C GLN A 247 14.52 -9.70 14.80
N ALA A 248 14.71 -10.89 14.24
CA ALA A 248 15.95 -11.64 14.39
C ALA A 248 17.09 -11.12 13.51
N LYS A 249 16.77 -10.59 12.32
CA LYS A 249 17.78 -10.24 11.30
C LYS A 249 17.96 -8.73 11.12
N ASP A 250 16.88 -7.96 11.14
CA ASP A 250 16.87 -6.54 10.85
C ASP A 250 16.42 -5.72 12.06
N GLY A 251 17.30 -5.69 13.07
CA GLY A 251 17.03 -4.98 14.31
C GLY A 251 16.86 -3.46 14.13
N ALA A 252 17.38 -2.88 13.03
CA ALA A 252 17.25 -1.45 12.75
C ALA A 252 15.80 -1.11 12.39
N ILE A 253 15.22 -1.76 11.38
CA ILE A 253 13.82 -1.52 11.00
C ILE A 253 12.84 -2.01 12.05
N TYR A 254 13.15 -3.13 12.73
CA TYR A 254 12.33 -3.59 13.86
C TYR A 254 12.20 -2.52 14.95
N SER A 255 13.31 -1.86 15.30
CA SER A 255 13.31 -0.81 16.31
C SER A 255 12.50 0.42 15.85
N LEU A 256 12.59 0.80 14.58
CA LEU A 256 11.79 1.90 14.02
C LEU A 256 10.30 1.57 14.01
N ILE A 257 9.92 0.37 13.56
CA ILE A 257 8.52 -0.06 13.47
C ILE A 257 7.87 -0.21 14.85
N THR A 258 8.63 -0.67 15.85
CA THR A 258 8.10 -0.93 17.20
C THR A 258 8.19 0.27 18.14
N ASP A 259 8.75 1.40 17.69
CA ASP A 259 8.78 2.62 18.47
C ASP A 259 7.38 3.25 18.55
N ALA A 260 6.77 3.16 19.75
CA ALA A 260 5.44 3.63 20.04
C ALA A 260 5.26 5.15 19.86
N GLN A 261 6.35 5.92 19.74
CA GLN A 261 6.30 7.34 19.42
C GLN A 261 5.68 7.58 18.04
N TYR A 262 5.97 6.73 17.07
CA TYR A 262 5.55 6.96 15.68
C TYR A 262 4.16 6.41 15.36
N LYS A 263 3.54 5.67 16.28
CA LYS A 263 2.15 5.17 16.11
C LYS A 263 1.96 4.42 14.79
N LEU A 264 2.96 3.66 14.39
CA LEU A 264 2.86 2.78 13.22
C LEU A 264 1.83 1.67 13.49
N PRO A 265 1.16 1.16 12.44
CA PRO A 265 0.16 0.12 12.56
C PRO A 265 0.70 -1.13 13.28
N THR A 266 -0.15 -1.78 14.06
CA THR A 266 0.15 -3.06 14.73
C THR A 266 -0.83 -4.17 14.36
N ILE A 267 -1.94 -3.81 13.71
CA ILE A 267 -2.96 -4.70 13.18
C ILE A 267 -2.96 -4.56 11.66
N LEU A 268 -2.99 -5.68 10.94
CA LEU A 268 -3.09 -5.69 9.49
C LEU A 268 -4.48 -5.20 9.05
N PRO A 269 -4.60 -4.19 8.16
CA PRO A 269 -5.89 -3.84 7.57
C PRO A 269 -6.52 -5.01 6.82
N ASP A 270 -7.83 -5.17 6.99
CA ASP A 270 -8.62 -6.22 6.34
C ASP A 270 -9.70 -5.67 5.37
N GLY A 271 -9.79 -4.35 5.25
CA GLY A 271 -10.77 -3.65 4.43
C GLY A 271 -12.16 -3.58 5.06
N THR A 272 -12.29 -3.79 6.37
CA THR A 272 -13.57 -3.78 7.10
C THR A 272 -13.60 -2.82 8.28
N TYR A 273 -13.03 -1.62 8.14
CA TYR A 273 -13.00 -0.57 9.17
C TYR A 273 -14.36 -0.42 9.88
N ARG A 274 -14.37 -0.36 11.21
CA ARG A 274 -15.60 -0.35 12.02
C ARG A 274 -15.55 0.80 13.02
N ARG A 275 -16.29 1.85 12.71
CA ARG A 275 -16.63 2.89 13.67
C ARG A 275 -17.95 2.60 14.40
#